data_AF-A0A8B6GLG9-F1
#
_entry.id   AF-A0A8B6GLG9-F1
#
_cell.length_a   1.000
_cell.length_b   1.000
_cell.length_c   1.000
_cell.angle_alpha   90.00
_cell.angle_beta   90.00
_cell.angle_gamma   90.00
#
_symmetry.space_group_name_H-M   'P 1'
#
loop_
_entity.id
_entity.type
_entity.pdbx_description
1 polymer ?
#
loop_
_entity_poly.entity_id
_entity_poly.type
_entity_poly.pdbx_seq_one_letter_code
_entity_poly.pdbx_strand_id
1 'polypeptide(L)'
;MSGREVLAFIFLIIIQVIVTETNEVYGLTIRMPNVVPQKPDSLLCHAVKLDPRESYILKFEPLASKSVAHHMNLFGCDEPGSDLPSWTCGEENEEGHRLPICKHGPPRIIYAWALDGKPRSLPSGK
;
A
#
# COMPACT_ATOMS: atom_id res chain seq x y z
N MET A 1 -56.94 0.55 -0.32
CA MET A 1 -55.71 1.28 0.04
C MET A 1 -55.94 2.76 -0.18
N SER A 2 -55.69 3.59 0.85
CA SER A 2 -55.84 5.05 0.76
C SER A 2 -54.71 5.64 -0.10
N GLY A 3 -54.97 6.71 -0.87
CA GLY A 3 -53.94 7.37 -1.69
C GLY A 3 -52.73 7.87 -0.89
N ARG A 4 -52.91 8.13 0.41
CA ARG A 4 -51.82 8.47 1.34
C ARG A 4 -50.86 7.31 1.59
N GLU A 5 -51.38 6.09 1.62
CA GLU A 5 -50.57 4.87 1.80
C GLU A 5 -49.69 4.65 0.57
N VAL A 6 -50.27 4.79 -0.64
CA VAL A 6 -49.55 4.61 -1.91
C VAL A 6 -48.40 5.61 -2.06
N LEU A 7 -48.62 6.88 -1.71
CA LEU A 7 -47.57 7.91 -1.73
C LEU A 7 -46.45 7.62 -0.73
N ALA A 8 -46.78 7.16 0.49
CA ALA A 8 -45.78 6.78 1.49
C ALA A 8 -44.96 5.57 1.04
N PHE A 9 -45.60 4.57 0.41
CA PHE A 9 -44.92 3.41 -0.16
C PHE A 9 -43.99 3.80 -1.32
N ILE A 10 -44.42 4.68 -2.22
CA ILE A 10 -43.57 5.18 -3.32
C ILE A 10 -42.37 5.95 -2.76
N PHE A 11 -42.55 6.79 -1.74
CA PHE A 11 -41.46 7.55 -1.13
C PHE A 11 -40.45 6.64 -0.39
N LEU A 12 -40.93 5.61 0.32
CA LEU A 12 -40.09 4.58 0.95
C LEU A 12 -39.28 3.77 -0.06
N ILE A 13 -39.89 3.38 -1.19
CA ILE A 13 -39.21 2.69 -2.29
C ILE A 13 -38.14 3.60 -2.93
N ILE A 14 -38.43 4.88 -3.16
CA ILE A 14 -37.45 5.84 -3.70
C ILE A 14 -36.26 6.04 -2.75
N ILE A 15 -36.49 6.08 -1.43
CA ILE A 15 -35.40 6.20 -0.44
C ILE A 15 -34.55 4.93 -0.38
N GLN A 16 -35.13 3.73 -0.53
CA GLN A 16 -34.38 2.47 -0.54
C GLN A 16 -33.52 2.27 -1.82
N VAL A 17 -33.91 2.88 -2.94
CA VAL A 17 -33.28 2.62 -4.25
C VAL A 17 -32.00 3.44 -4.51
N ILE A 18 -31.65 4.44 -3.68
CA ILE A 18 -30.52 5.36 -3.97
C ILE A 18 -29.36 5.25 -2.95
N VAL A 19 -29.15 4.09 -2.34
CA VAL A 19 -27.88 3.81 -1.64
C VAL A 19 -27.05 2.88 -2.50
N THR A 20 -26.41 3.44 -3.53
CA THR A 20 -25.39 2.71 -4.30
C THR A 20 -24.06 2.87 -3.59
N GLU A 21 -23.61 1.82 -2.89
CA GLU A 21 -22.24 1.72 -2.39
C GLU A 21 -21.31 1.60 -3.60
N THR A 22 -20.71 2.71 -4.01
CA THR A 22 -19.73 2.71 -5.08
C THR A 22 -18.44 2.09 -4.54
N ASN A 23 -18.02 0.95 -5.09
CA ASN A 23 -16.69 0.41 -4.84
C ASN A 23 -15.64 1.40 -5.38
N GLU A 24 -15.11 2.25 -4.50
CA GLU A 24 -14.08 3.23 -4.85
C GLU A 24 -12.75 2.52 -5.11
N VAL A 25 -12.32 2.51 -6.38
CA VAL A 25 -10.98 2.06 -6.75
C VAL A 25 -10.06 3.28 -6.84
N TYR A 26 -8.96 3.26 -6.09
CA TYR A 26 -7.95 4.31 -6.13
C TYR A 26 -6.54 3.73 -6.36
N GLY A 27 -5.64 4.58 -6.82
CA GLY A 27 -4.22 4.26 -6.96
C GLY A 27 -3.39 4.91 -5.86
N LEU A 28 -2.45 4.16 -5.29
CA LEU A 28 -1.45 4.68 -4.35
C LEU A 28 -0.05 4.55 -4.96
N THR A 29 0.64 5.68 -5.12
CA THR A 29 2.03 5.70 -5.60
C THR A 29 2.97 5.80 -4.41
N ILE A 30 3.81 4.78 -4.22
CA ILE A 30 4.85 4.75 -3.19
C ILE A 30 6.20 4.87 -3.90
N ARG A 31 6.91 5.98 -3.66
CA ARG A 31 8.24 6.25 -4.23
C ARG A 31 9.19 6.67 -3.13
N MET A 32 10.45 6.29 -3.26
CA MET A 32 11.49 6.79 -2.37
C MET A 32 11.58 8.32 -2.46
N PRO A 33 11.68 9.04 -1.33
CA PRO A 33 11.66 10.50 -1.33
C PRO A 33 13.02 11.09 -1.71
N ASN A 34 13.33 11.14 -3.01
CA ASN A 34 14.55 11.74 -3.58
C ASN A 34 15.86 11.26 -2.93
N VAL A 35 15.92 9.98 -2.57
CA VAL A 35 17.10 9.39 -1.92
C VAL A 35 18.18 9.05 -2.93
N VAL A 36 19.44 9.15 -2.49
CA VAL A 36 20.62 8.71 -3.25
C VAL A 36 21.37 7.69 -2.39
N PRO A 37 21.52 6.43 -2.85
CA PRO A 37 22.33 5.43 -2.16
C PRO A 37 23.78 5.88 -2.03
N GLN A 38 24.38 5.73 -0.85
CA GLN A 38 25.76 6.15 -0.59
C GLN A 38 26.79 5.07 -0.90
N LYS A 39 26.38 3.79 -0.88
CA LYS A 39 27.22 2.63 -1.16
C LYS A 39 26.48 1.58 -2.00
N PRO A 40 27.21 0.70 -2.73
CA PRO A 40 26.62 -0.47 -3.34
C PRO A 40 25.82 -1.29 -2.32
N ASP A 41 24.77 -1.96 -2.80
CA ASP A 41 23.89 -2.83 -2.02
C ASP A 41 23.13 -2.18 -0.85
N SER A 42 23.11 -0.85 -0.76
CA SER A 42 22.35 -0.14 0.28
C SER A 42 20.87 -0.52 0.31
N LEU A 43 20.41 -0.97 1.48
CA LEU A 43 18.99 -1.18 1.76
C LEU A 43 18.36 0.08 2.36
N LEU A 44 17.53 0.76 1.56
CA LEU A 44 16.81 1.96 1.96
C LEU A 44 15.30 1.68 2.10
N CYS A 45 14.70 2.19 3.17
CA CYS A 45 13.28 2.09 3.45
C CYS A 45 12.61 3.47 3.47
N HIS A 46 11.31 3.47 3.15
CA HIS A 46 10.37 4.58 3.28
C HIS A 46 9.01 3.98 3.66
N ALA A 47 8.19 4.73 4.40
CA ALA A 47 6.85 4.31 4.79
C ALA A 47 5.80 5.35 4.39
N VAL A 48 4.64 4.85 3.96
CA VAL A 48 3.45 5.65 3.66
C VAL A 48 2.32 5.15 4.54
N LYS A 49 1.66 6.06 5.26
CA LYS A 49 0.47 5.74 6.05
C LYS A 49 -0.72 5.54 5.10
N LEU A 50 -1.41 4.42 5.25
CA LEU A 50 -2.63 4.13 4.49
C LEU A 50 -3.84 4.89 5.07
N ASP A 51 -4.87 5.05 4.23
CA ASP A 51 -6.21 5.44 4.68
C ASP A 51 -6.71 4.36 5.69
N PRO A 52 -7.34 4.75 6.81
CA PRO A 52 -7.82 3.79 7.81
C PRO A 52 -8.98 2.91 7.33
N ARG A 53 -9.63 3.22 6.20
CA ARG A 53 -10.68 2.39 5.62
C ARG A 53 -10.11 1.06 5.11
N GLU A 54 -10.81 -0.03 5.39
CA GLU A 54 -10.44 -1.35 4.85
C GLU A 54 -10.41 -1.29 3.31
N SER A 55 -9.36 -1.87 2.72
CA SER A 55 -9.13 -1.86 1.27
C SER A 55 -8.40 -3.13 0.87
N TYR A 56 -8.62 -3.58 -0.36
CA TYR A 56 -7.97 -4.77 -0.93
C TYR A 56 -7.02 -4.37 -2.06
N ILE A 57 -5.85 -5.02 -2.11
CA ILE A 57 -4.88 -4.76 -3.17
C ILE A 57 -5.24 -5.58 -4.40
N LEU A 58 -5.58 -4.90 -5.49
CA LEU A 58 -6.00 -5.54 -6.73
C LEU A 58 -4.86 -5.72 -7.74
N LYS A 59 -3.84 -4.86 -7.69
CA LYS A 59 -2.73 -4.85 -8.66
C LYS A 59 -1.48 -4.19 -8.05
N PHE A 60 -0.31 -4.66 -8.48
CA PHE A 60 0.96 -3.97 -8.29
C PHE A 60 1.52 -3.54 -9.65
N GLU A 61 2.15 -2.36 -9.68
CA GLU A 61 2.87 -1.87 -10.85
C GLU A 61 4.23 -1.32 -10.40
N PRO A 62 5.35 -1.97 -10.75
CA PRO A 62 6.67 -1.56 -10.28
C PRO A 62 7.16 -0.32 -11.03
N LEU A 63 7.61 0.67 -10.26
CA LEU A 63 8.17 1.93 -10.76
C LEU A 63 9.67 2.02 -10.41
N ALA A 64 10.50 1.23 -11.10
CA ALA A 64 11.92 1.09 -10.80
C ALA A 64 12.81 1.87 -11.77
N SER A 65 13.80 2.58 -11.23
CA SER A 65 14.97 3.05 -11.98
C SER A 65 15.94 1.87 -12.15
N LYS A 66 15.83 1.12 -13.24
CA LYS A 66 16.58 -0.14 -13.47
C LYS A 66 18.11 -0.01 -13.43
N SER A 67 18.65 1.20 -13.61
CA SER A 67 20.08 1.47 -13.47
C SER A 67 20.56 1.53 -12.01
N VAL A 68 19.65 1.56 -11.04
CA VAL A 68 19.96 1.70 -9.61
C VAL A 68 19.28 0.61 -8.78
N ALA A 69 17.98 0.37 -8.99
CA ALA A 69 17.22 -0.58 -8.19
C ALA A 69 17.40 -2.01 -8.69
N HIS A 70 17.99 -2.88 -7.86
CA HIS A 70 18.08 -4.32 -8.13
C HIS A 70 16.87 -5.09 -7.59
N HIS A 71 16.38 -4.71 -6.40
CA HIS A 71 15.19 -5.30 -5.77
C HIS A 71 14.30 -4.21 -5.17
N MET A 72 12.99 -4.45 -5.16
CA MET A 72 12.02 -3.66 -4.40
C MET A 72 11.11 -4.62 -3.65
N ASN A 73 10.95 -4.41 -2.34
CA ASN A 73 10.05 -5.20 -1.50
C ASN A 73 9.06 -4.25 -0.82
N LEU A 74 7.80 -4.65 -0.79
CA LEU A 74 6.74 -3.93 -0.10
C LEU A 74 6.24 -4.78 1.07
N PHE A 75 6.15 -4.16 2.24
CA PHE A 75 5.73 -4.79 3.48
C PHE A 75 4.53 -4.08 4.09
N GLY A 76 3.71 -4.83 4.83
CA GLY A 76 2.72 -4.29 5.75
C GLY A 76 3.26 -4.25 7.18
N CYS A 77 3.09 -3.11 7.83
CA CYS A 77 3.44 -2.86 9.23
C CYS A 77 2.31 -2.08 9.91
N ASP A 78 2.14 -2.24 11.22
CA ASP A 78 1.28 -1.36 12.02
C ASP A 78 2.03 -0.04 12.34
N GLU A 79 3.32 -0.14 12.68
CA GLU A 79 4.23 1.01 12.85
C GLU A 79 5.54 0.80 12.06
N PRO A 80 6.01 1.80 11.29
CA PRO A 80 7.27 1.72 10.55
C PRO A 80 8.47 1.79 11.49
N GLY A 81 9.61 1.24 11.07
CA GLY A 81 10.83 1.21 11.90
C GLY A 81 11.50 2.57 12.15
N SER A 82 11.05 3.63 11.49
CA SER A 82 11.52 5.00 11.68
C SER A 82 10.44 6.01 11.29
N ASP A 83 10.45 7.18 11.93
CA ASP A 83 9.65 8.36 11.56
C ASP A 83 10.36 9.25 10.52
N LEU A 84 11.59 8.90 10.13
CA LEU A 84 12.33 9.63 9.10
C LEU A 84 11.68 9.44 7.72
N PRO A 85 11.77 10.44 6.82
CA PRO A 85 11.29 10.29 5.44
C PRO A 85 11.89 9.06 4.75
N SER A 86 13.14 8.72 5.04
CA SER A 86 13.76 7.46 4.62
C SER A 86 14.87 7.07 5.57
N TRP A 87 15.18 5.78 5.66
CA TRP A 87 16.26 5.29 6.52
C TRP A 87 16.96 4.07 5.92
N THR A 88 18.21 3.86 6.31
CA THR A 88 18.91 2.59 6.05
C THR A 88 18.31 1.51 6.92
N CYS A 89 17.71 0.49 6.32
CA CYS A 89 16.95 -0.52 7.02
C CYS A 89 17.56 -1.91 6.82
N GLY A 90 17.50 -2.76 7.84
CA GLY A 90 17.99 -4.13 7.71
C GLY A 90 19.51 -4.24 7.47
N GLU A 91 20.26 -3.16 7.70
CA GLU A 91 21.72 -3.11 7.82
C GLU A 91 22.07 -2.28 9.06
N GLU A 92 23.28 -2.48 9.59
CA GLU A 92 23.83 -1.56 10.59
C GLU A 92 24.13 -0.22 9.90
N ASN A 93 23.64 0.88 10.49
CA ASN A 93 23.96 2.23 10.05
C ASN A 93 25.35 2.65 10.55
N GLU A 94 25.80 3.86 10.21
CA GLU A 94 27.13 4.39 10.61
C GLU A 94 27.33 4.50 12.13
N GLU A 95 26.23 4.53 12.89
CA GLU A 95 26.21 4.57 14.36
C GLU A 95 26.17 3.15 14.98
N GLY A 96 26.19 2.09 14.15
CA GLY A 96 26.07 0.70 14.58
C GLY A 96 24.64 0.25 14.89
N HIS A 97 23.64 1.07 14.62
CA HIS A 97 22.23 0.73 14.83
C HIS A 97 21.61 0.07 13.60
N ARG A 98 20.95 -1.08 13.82
CA ARG A 98 20.07 -1.70 12.82
C ARG A 98 18.67 -1.14 12.95
N LEU A 99 18.29 -0.21 12.09
CA LEU A 99 16.89 0.25 12.04
C LEU A 99 16.02 -0.84 11.39
N PRO A 100 14.91 -1.23 12.04
CA PRO A 100 14.07 -2.28 11.52
C PRO A 100 13.19 -1.78 10.36
N ILE A 101 12.52 -2.71 9.66
CA ILE A 101 11.52 -2.37 8.63
C ILE A 101 10.21 -1.92 9.30
N CYS A 102 9.69 -2.74 10.22
CA CYS A 102 8.59 -2.40 11.11
C CYS A 102 9.13 -2.24 12.53
N LYS A 103 8.60 -1.30 13.31
CA LYS A 103 9.00 -1.10 14.71
C LYS A 103 8.61 -2.26 15.61
N HIS A 104 7.48 -2.88 15.32
CA HIS A 104 6.90 -3.97 16.11
C HIS A 104 6.58 -5.16 15.22
N GLY A 105 6.94 -6.36 15.70
CA GLY A 105 6.69 -7.62 15.02
C GLY A 105 7.49 -7.81 13.73
N PRO A 106 7.39 -8.99 13.10
CA PRO A 106 8.03 -9.27 11.83
C PRO A 106 7.31 -8.55 10.68
N PRO A 107 8.04 -8.03 9.67
CA PRO A 107 7.43 -7.43 8.51
C PRO A 107 6.68 -8.47 7.67
N ARG A 108 5.45 -8.15 7.23
CA ARG A 108 4.67 -9.02 6.35
C ARG A 108 4.91 -8.64 4.90
N ILE A 109 5.58 -9.50 4.14
CA ILE A 109 5.82 -9.24 2.71
C ILE A 109 4.51 -9.29 1.93
N ILE A 110 4.25 -8.27 1.12
CA ILE A 110 3.03 -8.10 0.33
C ILE A 110 3.35 -8.18 -1.17
N TYR A 111 4.49 -7.62 -1.58
CA TYR A 111 4.94 -7.64 -2.97
C TYR A 111 6.46 -7.63 -3.04
N ALA A 112 7.01 -8.28 -4.07
CA ALA A 112 8.44 -8.29 -4.36
C ALA A 112 8.66 -8.14 -5.87
N TRP A 113 9.67 -7.35 -6.21
CA TRP A 113 10.14 -7.12 -7.57
C TRP A 113 11.66 -7.28 -7.62
N ALA A 114 12.16 -7.83 -8.71
CA ALA A 114 13.58 -7.93 -9.00
C ALA A 114 13.86 -7.50 -10.44
N LEU A 115 15.01 -6.86 -10.65
CA LEU A 115 15.53 -6.57 -11.98
C LEU A 115 15.61 -7.87 -12.79
N ASP A 116 15.08 -7.84 -14.00
CA ASP A 116 14.98 -8.98 -14.94
C ASP A 116 14.24 -10.23 -14.41
N GLY A 117 13.57 -10.10 -13.26
CA GLY A 117 12.69 -11.13 -12.72
C GLY A 117 11.41 -11.29 -13.55
N LYS A 118 10.90 -12.52 -13.63
CA LYS A 118 9.61 -12.80 -14.26
C LYS A 118 8.48 -12.11 -13.46
N PRO A 119 7.64 -11.27 -14.09
CA PRO A 119 6.53 -10.62 -13.40
C PRO A 119 5.52 -11.65 -12.89
N ARG A 120 4.93 -11.39 -11.72
CA ARG A 120 3.77 -12.13 -11.22
C ARG A 120 2.60 -11.18 -11.05
N SER A 121 1.46 -11.56 -11.61
CA SER A 121 0.18 -10.89 -11.36
C SER A 121 -0.53 -11.59 -10.21
N LEU A 122 -1.35 -10.83 -9.48
CA LEU A 122 -2.33 -11.43 -8.59
C LEU A 122 -3.32 -12.25 -9.44
N PRO A 123 -3.80 -13.41 -8.94
CA PRO A 123 -4.92 -14.10 -9.56
C PRO A 123 -6.13 -13.17 -9.66
N SER A 124 -6.99 -13.40 -10.65
CA SER A 124 -8.31 -12.76 -10.69
C SER A 124 -9.08 -13.13 -9.41
N GLY A 125 -9.68 -12.12 -8.77
CA GLY A 125 -10.38 -12.27 -7.49
C GLY A 125 -11.38 -13.44 -7.48
N LYS A 126 -11.51 -14.07 -6.32
CA LYS A 126 -12.69 -14.86 -5.96
C LYS A 126 -13.62 -13.99 -5.13
#